data_AF-E9UY51-F1
#
_entry.id   AF-E9UY51-F1
#
_cell.length_a   1.000
_cell.length_b   1.000
_cell.length_c   1.000
_cell.angle_alpha   90.00
_cell.angle_beta   90.00
_cell.angle_gamma   90.00
#
_symmetry.space_group_name_H-M   'P 1'
#
loop_
_entity.id
_entity.type
_entity.pdbx_description
1 polymer ?
#
loop_
_entity_poly.entity_id
_entity_poly.type
_entity_poly.pdbx_seq_one_letter_code
_entity_poly.pdbx_strand_id
1 'polypeptide(L)'
;MTDPQADIKSNAAKINELNATIRYTMWSVFSLEETLGDADRKAEAVEVEELFAAFAEEDIVVRGTYDVAGLRADADVMFWLHADSSDKLQSAYHRLRRTAFGGRLVPVWSQMALHRPAEFNRSHLPAFLADERTHDYVAVYPFIRSYEWYLLDDKERRRLLAEHGQMARDYPDVRANTVPSFALGDYEWMLAFEADDLSRIVDLMRHLRGSETRRHVREEVPFYTGARVDIADLLDRLP
;
A
#
# COMPACT_ATOMS: atom_id res chain seq x y z
N MET A 1 -7.23 13.86 17.70
CA MET A 1 -7.58 14.23 16.31
C MET A 1 -8.85 13.50 15.94
N THR A 2 -9.77 14.16 15.25
CA THR A 2 -10.98 13.55 14.67
C THR A 2 -10.61 12.66 13.50
N ASP A 3 -11.23 11.48 13.39
CA ASP A 3 -11.03 10.54 12.27
C ASP A 3 -11.42 11.22 10.94
N PRO A 4 -10.50 11.40 9.98
CA PRO A 4 -10.80 12.07 8.70
C PRO A 4 -11.85 11.31 7.87
N GLN A 5 -12.09 10.03 8.15
CA GLN A 5 -13.18 9.25 7.54
C GLN A 5 -14.52 9.37 8.27
N ALA A 6 -14.63 10.11 9.38
CA ALA A 6 -15.87 10.17 10.17
C ALA A 6 -17.08 10.58 9.32
N ASP A 7 -16.89 11.53 8.41
CA ASP A 7 -17.94 12.02 7.52
C ASP A 7 -18.33 10.97 6.47
N ILE A 8 -17.36 10.27 5.88
CA ILE A 8 -17.59 9.18 4.92
C ILE A 8 -18.34 8.03 5.61
N LYS A 9 -17.94 7.66 6.82
CA LYS A 9 -18.55 6.57 7.60
C LYS A 9 -20.03 6.80 7.91
N SER A 10 -20.46 8.06 7.96
CA SER A 10 -21.85 8.46 8.18
C SER A 10 -22.68 8.57 6.89
N ASN A 11 -22.04 8.56 5.71
CA ASN A 11 -22.68 8.78 4.42
C ASN A 11 -22.81 7.47 3.62
N ALA A 12 -23.95 6.80 3.77
CA ALA A 12 -24.23 5.54 3.09
C ALA A 12 -24.16 5.62 1.56
N ALA A 13 -24.54 6.76 0.95
CA ALA A 13 -24.47 6.94 -0.49
C ALA A 13 -23.01 6.96 -0.97
N LYS A 14 -22.14 7.72 -0.29
CA LYS A 14 -20.71 7.78 -0.60
C LYS A 14 -20.02 6.44 -0.38
N ILE A 15 -20.36 5.72 0.69
CA ILE A 15 -19.85 4.36 0.94
C ILE A 15 -20.21 3.42 -0.22
N ASN A 16 -21.44 3.49 -0.72
CA ASN A 16 -21.87 2.64 -1.84
C ASN A 16 -21.19 3.00 -3.15
N GLU A 17 -20.99 4.30 -3.42
CA GLU A 17 -20.23 4.79 -4.57
C GLU A 17 -18.79 4.25 -4.54
N LEU A 18 -18.07 4.44 -3.43
CA LEU A 18 -16.69 3.99 -3.27
C LEU A 18 -16.54 2.46 -3.36
N ASN A 19 -17.47 1.72 -2.76
CA ASN A 19 -17.50 0.26 -2.85
C ASN A 19 -17.77 -0.25 -4.28
N ALA A 20 -18.42 0.54 -5.13
CA ALA A 20 -18.65 0.20 -6.53
C ALA A 20 -17.48 0.59 -7.44
N THR A 21 -16.54 1.40 -6.96
CA THR A 21 -15.38 1.84 -7.73
C THR A 21 -14.46 0.65 -8.03
N ILE A 22 -14.12 0.48 -9.32
CA ILE A 22 -13.05 -0.42 -9.72
C ILE A 22 -11.74 0.37 -9.65
N ARG A 23 -10.87 -0.01 -8.71
CA ARG A 23 -9.55 0.58 -8.57
C ARG A 23 -8.52 -0.51 -8.29
N TYR A 24 -7.53 -0.61 -9.15
CA TYR A 24 -6.35 -1.41 -8.94
C TYR A 24 -5.30 -0.59 -8.22
N THR A 25 -4.47 -1.23 -7.42
CA THR A 25 -3.32 -0.60 -6.77
C THR A 25 -2.11 -1.51 -6.89
N MET A 26 -0.93 -0.92 -7.03
CA MET A 26 0.33 -1.64 -7.22
C MET A 26 1.41 -1.04 -6.31
N TRP A 27 2.13 -1.92 -5.63
CA TRP A 27 3.38 -1.60 -4.92
C TRP A 27 4.53 -2.22 -5.69
N SER A 28 5.45 -1.39 -6.17
CA SER A 28 6.63 -1.84 -6.91
C SER A 28 7.90 -1.46 -6.15
N VAL A 29 8.61 -2.47 -5.68
CA VAL A 29 9.83 -2.35 -4.89
C VAL A 29 11.04 -2.68 -5.75
N PHE A 30 12.05 -1.84 -5.64
CA PHE A 30 13.29 -1.93 -6.38
C PHE A 30 14.50 -1.81 -5.46
N SER A 31 15.63 -2.35 -5.92
CA SER A 31 16.95 -2.03 -5.40
C SER A 31 17.76 -1.31 -6.46
N LEU A 32 18.70 -0.49 -6.00
CA LEU A 32 19.65 0.22 -6.82
C LEU A 32 20.78 -0.73 -7.23
N GLU A 33 20.81 -1.09 -8.51
CA GLU A 33 21.87 -1.93 -9.08
C GLU A 33 23.08 -1.10 -9.51
N GLU A 34 22.84 0.10 -10.03
CA GLU A 34 23.88 1.05 -10.44
C GLU A 34 23.82 2.32 -9.58
N THR A 35 24.87 2.60 -8.81
CA THR A 35 25.00 3.82 -8.00
C THR A 35 24.89 5.07 -8.87
N LEU A 36 24.38 6.17 -8.32
CA LEU A 36 24.22 7.42 -9.07
C LEU A 36 25.57 8.05 -9.42
N GLY A 37 26.59 7.96 -8.57
CA GLY A 37 27.92 8.51 -8.86
C GLY A 37 27.86 9.99 -9.27
N ASP A 38 28.42 10.32 -10.44
CA ASP A 38 28.42 11.67 -11.05
C ASP A 38 27.16 11.97 -11.90
N ALA A 39 26.09 11.18 -11.78
CA ALA A 39 24.84 11.42 -12.49
C ALA A 39 24.26 12.81 -12.16
N ASP A 40 23.57 13.39 -13.15
CA ASP A 40 22.78 14.61 -12.94
C ASP A 40 21.50 14.28 -12.18
N ARG A 41 21.62 14.15 -10.85
CA ARG A 41 20.53 13.79 -9.93
C ARG A 41 19.30 14.70 -10.12
N LYS A 42 19.54 15.98 -10.43
CA LYS A 42 18.47 16.95 -10.67
C LYS A 42 17.73 16.66 -11.97
N ALA A 43 18.45 16.37 -13.06
CA ALA A 43 17.82 16.02 -14.33
C ALA A 43 17.03 14.71 -14.23
N GLU A 44 17.57 13.69 -13.56
CA GLU A 44 16.86 12.42 -13.34
C GLU A 44 15.61 12.60 -12.45
N ALA A 45 15.68 13.44 -11.41
CA ALA A 45 14.52 13.76 -10.58
C ALA A 45 13.42 14.47 -11.40
N VAL A 46 13.78 15.47 -12.20
CA VAL A 46 12.84 16.19 -13.08
C VAL A 46 12.16 15.25 -14.07
N GLU A 47 12.90 14.33 -14.68
CA GLU A 47 12.33 13.34 -15.60
C GLU A 47 11.25 12.47 -14.92
N VAL A 48 11.50 12.03 -13.69
CA VAL A 48 10.52 11.23 -12.93
C VAL A 48 9.32 12.07 -12.49
N GLU A 49 9.53 13.34 -12.10
CA GLU A 49 8.44 14.27 -11.75
C GLU A 49 7.54 14.56 -12.96
N GLU A 50 8.12 14.80 -14.14
CA GLU A 50 7.37 14.96 -15.39
C GLU A 50 6.58 13.70 -15.74
N LEU A 51 7.16 12.52 -15.50
CA LEU A 51 6.46 11.25 -15.67
C LEU A 51 5.26 11.12 -14.70
N PHE A 52 5.43 11.51 -13.44
CA PHE A 52 4.34 11.51 -12.45
C PHE A 52 3.23 12.50 -12.82
N ALA A 53 3.58 13.67 -13.37
CA ALA A 53 2.60 14.61 -13.89
C ALA A 53 1.81 14.01 -15.08
N ALA A 54 2.49 13.34 -16.02
CA ALA A 54 1.84 12.65 -17.13
C ALA A 54 0.92 11.50 -16.65
N PHE A 55 1.31 10.76 -15.61
CA PHE A 55 0.45 9.76 -14.98
C PHE A 55 -0.85 10.36 -14.45
N ALA A 56 -0.80 11.54 -13.81
CA ALA A 56 -1.99 12.20 -13.30
C ALA A 56 -2.98 12.57 -14.42
N GLU A 57 -2.51 12.98 -15.60
CA GLU A 57 -3.34 13.23 -16.79
C GLU A 57 -4.07 11.97 -17.30
N GLU A 58 -3.53 10.79 -17.00
CA GLU A 58 -4.05 9.47 -17.40
C GLU A 58 -4.90 8.78 -16.30
N ASP A 59 -5.19 9.48 -15.20
CA ASP A 59 -5.82 8.93 -13.98
C ASP A 59 -5.01 7.76 -13.37
N ILE A 60 -3.69 7.90 -13.39
CA ILE A 60 -2.75 7.06 -12.66
C ILE A 60 -2.22 7.91 -11.50
N VAL A 61 -2.56 7.52 -10.27
CA VAL A 61 -2.17 8.27 -9.08
C VAL A 61 -0.95 7.62 -8.47
N VAL A 62 0.11 8.39 -8.31
CA VAL A 62 1.26 8.03 -7.46
C VAL A 62 0.89 8.43 -6.03
N ARG A 63 0.48 7.46 -5.21
CA ARG A 63 0.15 7.73 -3.80
C ARG A 63 1.39 8.12 -3.00
N GLY A 64 2.53 7.50 -3.30
CA GLY A 64 3.81 7.90 -2.72
C GLY A 64 5.00 7.12 -3.26
N THR A 65 6.17 7.75 -3.12
CA THR A 65 7.50 7.15 -3.21
C THR A 65 8.01 6.97 -1.80
N TYR A 66 8.56 5.80 -1.48
CA TYR A 66 9.00 5.46 -0.13
C TYR A 66 10.44 4.98 -0.15
N ASP A 67 11.26 5.57 0.71
CA ASP A 67 12.61 5.12 1.04
C ASP A 67 12.48 3.92 1.99
N VAL A 68 12.79 2.73 1.49
CA VAL A 68 12.73 1.47 2.24
C VAL A 68 14.13 0.95 2.59
N ALA A 69 15.17 1.70 2.21
CA ALA A 69 16.56 1.35 2.47
C ALA A 69 16.83 1.26 3.97
N GLY A 70 17.68 0.31 4.37
CA GLY A 70 18.05 0.08 5.78
C GLY A 70 16.97 -0.58 6.65
N LEU A 71 15.71 -0.66 6.20
CA LEU A 71 14.63 -1.42 6.85
C LEU A 71 14.56 -2.86 6.33
N ARG A 72 15.02 -3.10 5.10
CA ARG A 72 15.23 -4.42 4.52
C ARG A 72 16.50 -4.38 3.65
N ALA A 73 17.26 -5.47 3.63
CA ALA A 73 18.61 -5.47 3.04
C ALA A 73 18.65 -5.54 1.51
N ASP A 74 17.55 -5.90 0.86
CA ASP A 74 17.46 -6.19 -0.58
C ASP A 74 16.66 -5.14 -1.36
N ALA A 75 16.29 -4.01 -0.75
CA ALA A 75 15.44 -3.00 -1.36
C ALA A 75 15.80 -1.58 -0.90
N ASP A 76 15.65 -0.61 -1.81
CA ASP A 76 15.97 0.80 -1.58
C ASP A 76 14.75 1.70 -1.75
N VAL A 77 13.89 1.44 -2.74
CA VAL A 77 12.73 2.28 -3.05
C VAL A 77 11.49 1.47 -3.33
N MET A 78 10.34 1.97 -2.86
CA MET A 78 9.02 1.47 -3.22
C MET A 78 8.16 2.58 -3.80
N PHE A 79 7.53 2.30 -4.94
CA PHE A 79 6.50 3.16 -5.54
C PHE A 79 5.12 2.55 -5.32
N TRP A 80 4.18 3.35 -4.81
CA TRP A 80 2.79 2.95 -4.63
C TRP A 80 1.90 3.74 -5.58
N LEU A 81 1.31 3.05 -6.56
CA LEU A 81 0.42 3.62 -7.57
C LEU A 81 -0.99 3.00 -7.49
N HIS A 82 -1.99 3.70 -8.00
CA HIS A 82 -3.33 3.15 -8.24
C HIS A 82 -4.04 3.79 -9.45
N ALA A 83 -4.85 3.00 -10.14
CA ALA A 83 -5.59 3.40 -11.35
C ALA A 83 -6.88 2.60 -11.51
N ASP A 84 -7.72 2.96 -12.47
CA ASP A 84 -8.96 2.26 -12.82
C ASP A 84 -8.74 0.94 -13.60
N SER A 85 -7.53 0.70 -14.14
CA SER A 85 -7.18 -0.54 -14.85
C SER A 85 -5.79 -1.08 -14.51
N SER A 86 -5.64 -2.41 -14.66
CA SER A 86 -4.36 -3.10 -14.55
C SER A 86 -3.36 -2.65 -15.61
N ASP A 87 -3.84 -2.42 -16.83
CA ASP A 87 -3.01 -2.12 -18.00
C ASP A 87 -2.33 -0.76 -17.86
N LYS A 88 -3.03 0.22 -17.27
CA LYS A 88 -2.46 1.52 -16.91
C LYS A 88 -1.32 1.36 -15.90
N LEU A 89 -1.49 0.54 -14.88
CA LEU A 89 -0.45 0.30 -13.88
C LEU A 89 0.76 -0.45 -14.47
N GLN A 90 0.54 -1.41 -15.37
CA GLN A 90 1.62 -2.07 -16.09
C GLN A 90 2.36 -1.09 -17.01
N SER A 91 1.64 -0.25 -17.74
CA SER A 91 2.23 0.83 -18.56
C SER A 91 3.07 1.78 -17.70
N ALA A 92 2.55 2.19 -16.54
CA ALA A 92 3.27 3.05 -15.59
C ALA A 92 4.55 2.39 -15.08
N TYR A 93 4.49 1.13 -14.67
CA TYR A 93 5.65 0.34 -14.26
C TYR A 93 6.73 0.33 -15.36
N HIS A 94 6.35 0.05 -16.61
CA HIS A 94 7.30 0.04 -17.73
C HIS A 94 7.84 1.42 -18.10
N ARG A 95 7.05 2.49 -17.96
CA ARG A 95 7.51 3.87 -18.19
C ARG A 95 8.48 4.32 -17.11
N LEU A 96 8.19 4.01 -15.85
CA LEU A 96 9.09 4.29 -14.72
C LEU A 96 10.45 3.62 -14.94
N ARG A 97 10.46 2.33 -15.30
CA ARG A 97 11.71 1.59 -15.59
C ARG A 97 12.48 2.07 -16.82
N ARG A 98 11.90 2.95 -17.64
CA ARG A 98 12.55 3.52 -18.84
C ARG A 98 13.15 4.90 -18.61
N THR A 99 12.90 5.53 -17.46
CA THR A 99 13.60 6.77 -17.09
C THR A 99 15.07 6.48 -16.81
N ALA A 100 15.92 7.50 -16.79
CA ALA A 100 17.33 7.37 -16.42
C ALA A 100 17.48 6.75 -15.02
N PHE A 101 16.73 7.26 -14.03
CA PHE A 101 16.71 6.68 -12.68
C PHE A 101 16.21 5.24 -12.68
N GLY A 102 15.10 4.96 -13.38
CA GLY A 102 14.51 3.63 -13.45
C GLY A 102 15.40 2.59 -14.15
N GLY A 103 16.28 3.03 -15.04
CA GLY A 103 17.29 2.19 -15.69
C GLY A 103 18.36 1.66 -14.73
N ARG A 104 18.57 2.33 -13.59
CA ARG A 104 19.51 1.92 -12.52
C ARG A 104 18.91 0.92 -11.54
N LEU A 105 17.60 0.69 -11.62
CA LEU A 105 16.83 -0.08 -10.66
C LEU A 105 16.55 -1.50 -11.17
N VAL A 106 16.74 -2.48 -10.29
CA VAL A 106 16.28 -3.86 -10.52
C VAL A 106 15.04 -4.17 -9.70
N PRO A 107 14.03 -4.85 -10.27
CA PRO A 107 12.84 -5.23 -9.52
C PRO A 107 13.16 -6.24 -8.42
N VAL A 108 12.67 -5.99 -7.20
CA VAL A 108 12.82 -6.88 -6.04
C VAL A 108 11.51 -7.60 -5.77
N TRP A 109 10.41 -6.85 -5.75
CA TRP A 109 9.08 -7.37 -5.50
C TRP A 109 8.04 -6.40 -6.05
N SER A 110 7.04 -6.90 -6.76
CA SER A 110 5.93 -6.08 -7.27
C SER A 110 4.63 -6.84 -7.09
N GLN A 111 3.61 -6.18 -6.53
CA GLN A 111 2.30 -6.78 -6.28
C GLN A 111 1.19 -5.83 -6.68
N MET A 112 0.16 -6.39 -7.31
CA MET A 112 -1.06 -5.69 -7.66
C MET A 112 -2.23 -6.23 -6.83
N ALA A 113 -3.11 -5.35 -6.40
CA ALA A 113 -4.35 -5.69 -5.72
C ALA A 113 -5.53 -4.95 -6.35
N LEU A 114 -6.73 -5.45 -6.13
CA LEU A 114 -7.97 -4.92 -6.68
C LEU A 114 -8.96 -4.65 -5.56
N HIS A 115 -9.39 -3.40 -5.42
CA HIS A 115 -10.42 -3.07 -4.44
C HIS A 115 -11.71 -3.87 -4.67
N ARG A 116 -12.23 -4.43 -3.57
CA ARG A 116 -13.59 -4.94 -3.45
C ARG A 116 -14.17 -4.53 -2.10
N PRO A 117 -15.51 -4.45 -1.99
CA PRO A 117 -16.16 -4.23 -0.71
C PRO A 117 -15.77 -5.28 0.32
N ALA A 118 -15.57 -4.85 1.56
CA ALA A 118 -15.34 -5.77 2.66
C ALA A 118 -16.57 -6.67 2.89
N GLU A 119 -16.31 -7.92 3.30
CA GLU A 119 -17.31 -8.99 3.38
C GLU A 119 -18.46 -8.68 4.37
N PHE A 120 -18.13 -8.14 5.55
CA PHE A 120 -19.12 -7.94 6.62
C PHE A 120 -19.32 -6.48 7.04
N ASN A 121 -18.34 -5.61 6.84
CA ASN A 121 -18.43 -4.20 7.21
C ASN A 121 -18.17 -3.32 5.99
N ARG A 122 -19.24 -2.93 5.29
CA ARG A 122 -19.16 -2.10 4.07
C ARG A 122 -18.53 -0.73 4.29
N SER A 123 -18.48 -0.25 5.53
CA SER A 123 -17.83 1.02 5.89
C SER A 123 -16.31 0.87 6.09
N HIS A 124 -15.77 -0.34 6.03
CA HIS A 124 -14.33 -0.59 6.02
C HIS A 124 -13.78 -0.41 4.61
N LEU A 125 -13.39 0.82 4.29
CA LEU A 125 -12.80 1.21 3.01
C LEU A 125 -11.29 1.43 3.17
N PRO A 126 -10.47 1.02 2.20
CA PRO A 126 -9.06 1.40 2.15
C PRO A 126 -8.90 2.93 2.17
N ALA A 127 -7.94 3.43 2.95
CA ALA A 127 -7.66 4.86 3.07
C ALA A 127 -7.40 5.54 1.71
N PHE A 128 -6.70 4.84 0.79
CA PHE A 128 -6.41 5.40 -0.54
C PHE A 128 -7.65 5.66 -1.41
N LEU A 129 -8.78 4.97 -1.16
CA LEU A 129 -10.04 5.20 -1.87
C LEU A 129 -10.90 6.27 -1.23
N ALA A 130 -10.70 6.53 0.06
CA ALA A 130 -11.43 7.52 0.81
C ALA A 130 -10.91 8.95 0.57
N ASP A 131 -10.04 9.14 -0.44
CA ASP A 131 -9.34 10.40 -0.74
C ASP A 131 -8.61 10.96 0.49
N GLU A 132 -8.12 10.07 1.35
CA GLU A 132 -7.30 10.48 2.49
C GLU A 132 -5.91 10.88 2.01
N ARG A 133 -5.38 11.90 2.69
CA ARG A 133 -3.98 12.30 2.53
C ARG A 133 -3.05 11.09 2.68
N THR A 134 -1.95 11.10 1.95
CA THR A 134 -0.84 10.17 2.21
C THR A 134 -0.13 10.56 3.50
N HIS A 135 0.31 9.57 4.29
CA HIS A 135 1.06 9.80 5.53
C HIS A 135 2.57 9.66 5.34
N ASP A 136 3.32 9.99 6.39
CA ASP A 136 4.78 10.08 6.35
C ASP A 136 5.47 8.71 6.35
N TYR A 137 4.82 7.65 6.84
CA TYR A 137 5.36 6.29 6.86
C TYR A 137 4.34 5.27 6.35
N VAL A 138 4.85 4.17 5.80
CA VAL A 138 4.05 3.00 5.44
C VAL A 138 4.74 1.70 5.86
N ALA A 139 3.96 0.69 6.21
CA ALA A 139 4.38 -0.71 6.23
C ALA A 139 3.47 -1.54 5.31
N VAL A 140 4.05 -2.13 4.28
CA VAL A 140 3.37 -2.93 3.26
C VAL A 140 3.78 -4.40 3.36
N TYR A 141 2.81 -5.30 3.32
CA TYR A 141 3.06 -6.74 3.31
C TYR A 141 1.92 -7.50 2.65
N PRO A 142 2.20 -8.65 2.01
CA PRO A 142 1.16 -9.54 1.51
C PRO A 142 0.58 -10.37 2.66
N PHE A 143 -0.55 -11.02 2.43
CA PHE A 143 -1.16 -11.87 3.44
C PHE A 143 -1.96 -13.02 2.85
N ILE A 144 -1.84 -14.17 3.52
CA ILE A 144 -2.52 -15.41 3.17
C ILE A 144 -3.19 -15.97 4.42
N ARG A 145 -4.50 -16.18 4.38
CA ARG A 145 -5.27 -16.80 5.47
C ARG A 145 -5.06 -18.31 5.51
N SER A 146 -5.43 -18.95 6.62
CA SER A 146 -5.50 -20.42 6.69
C SER A 146 -6.47 -20.99 5.66
N TYR A 147 -6.22 -22.19 5.15
CA TYR A 147 -7.12 -22.86 4.20
C TYR A 147 -8.58 -22.94 4.68
N GLU A 148 -8.79 -23.16 5.97
CA GLU A 148 -10.12 -23.26 6.58
C GLU A 148 -10.86 -21.93 6.67
N TRP A 149 -10.17 -20.78 6.51
CA TRP A 149 -10.72 -19.46 6.82
C TRP A 149 -12.01 -19.16 6.06
N TYR A 150 -12.00 -19.42 4.75
CA TYR A 150 -13.16 -19.20 3.87
C TYR A 150 -14.20 -20.33 3.97
N LEU A 151 -13.90 -21.40 4.72
CA LEU A 151 -14.81 -22.53 4.99
C LEU A 151 -15.48 -22.44 6.38
N LEU A 152 -15.02 -21.53 7.24
CA LEU A 152 -15.67 -21.25 8.52
C LEU A 152 -17.10 -20.77 8.31
N ASP A 153 -17.97 -21.07 9.27
CA ASP A 153 -19.31 -20.49 9.32
C ASP A 153 -19.23 -18.95 9.34
N ASP A 154 -20.08 -18.30 8.54
CA ASP A 154 -20.08 -16.85 8.38
C ASP A 154 -20.21 -16.09 9.71
N LYS A 155 -20.96 -16.63 10.69
CA LYS A 155 -21.10 -15.97 12.00
C LYS A 155 -19.79 -15.98 12.76
N GLU A 156 -19.05 -17.09 12.68
CA GLU A 156 -17.76 -17.21 13.32
C GLU A 156 -16.72 -16.30 12.66
N ARG A 157 -16.62 -16.33 11.32
CA ARG A 157 -15.69 -15.44 10.59
C ARG A 157 -16.02 -13.96 10.85
N ARG A 158 -17.30 -13.59 10.91
CA ARG A 158 -17.74 -12.23 11.28
C ARG A 158 -17.33 -11.85 12.69
N ARG A 159 -17.51 -12.74 13.68
CA ARG A 159 -17.12 -12.49 15.09
C ARG A 159 -15.62 -12.22 15.19
N LEU A 160 -14.81 -13.07 14.56
CA LEU A 160 -13.34 -12.95 14.55
C LEU A 160 -12.88 -11.62 13.93
N LEU A 161 -13.48 -11.22 12.80
CA LEU A 161 -13.16 -9.94 12.16
C LEU A 161 -13.64 -8.72 12.97
N ALA A 162 -14.79 -8.82 13.64
CA ALA A 162 -15.29 -7.76 14.52
C ALA A 162 -14.39 -7.55 15.74
N GLU A 163 -13.93 -8.63 16.37
CA GLU A 163 -12.94 -8.59 17.45
C GLU A 163 -11.63 -7.95 16.98
N HIS A 164 -11.09 -8.39 15.84
CA HIS A 164 -9.88 -7.81 15.26
C HIS A 164 -10.00 -6.30 15.00
N GLY A 165 -11.10 -5.87 14.37
CA GLY A 165 -11.36 -4.45 14.13
C GLY A 165 -11.57 -3.64 15.41
N GLN A 166 -12.13 -4.25 16.46
CA GLN A 166 -12.28 -3.61 17.77
C GLN A 166 -10.93 -3.29 18.41
N MET A 167 -9.94 -4.17 18.26
CA MET A 167 -8.59 -3.96 18.81
C MET A 167 -7.87 -2.77 18.16
N ALA A 168 -8.18 -2.46 16.89
CA ALA A 168 -7.57 -1.33 16.19
C ALA A 168 -8.18 0.05 16.55
N ARG A 169 -9.23 0.11 17.39
CA ARG A 169 -9.93 1.38 17.69
C ARG A 169 -9.06 2.42 18.38
N ASP A 170 -8.05 1.98 19.15
CA ASP A 170 -7.12 2.88 19.85
C ASP A 170 -5.96 3.36 18.95
N TYR A 171 -6.04 3.05 17.64
CA TYR A 171 -5.09 3.46 16.61
C TYR A 171 -5.78 4.19 15.43
N PRO A 172 -6.62 5.22 15.68
CA PRO A 172 -7.33 5.93 14.61
C PRO A 172 -6.39 6.69 13.66
N ASP A 173 -5.17 6.96 14.13
CA ASP A 173 -4.06 7.59 13.43
C ASP A 173 -3.31 6.65 12.47
N VAL A 174 -3.52 5.33 12.59
CA VAL A 174 -2.93 4.35 11.65
C VAL A 174 -4.00 3.94 10.63
N ARG A 175 -3.77 4.28 9.37
CA ARG A 175 -4.73 4.10 8.28
C ARG A 175 -4.49 2.79 7.57
N ALA A 176 -5.51 1.95 7.51
CA ALA A 176 -5.43 0.62 6.95
C ALA A 176 -5.89 0.58 5.49
N ASN A 177 -5.16 -0.17 4.68
CA ASN A 177 -5.52 -0.50 3.31
C ASN A 177 -5.43 -2.02 3.16
N THR A 178 -6.56 -2.72 3.28
CA THR A 178 -6.64 -4.17 3.10
C THR A 178 -7.34 -4.47 1.78
N VAL A 179 -6.60 -4.98 0.80
CA VAL A 179 -7.04 -5.05 -0.59
C VAL A 179 -6.86 -6.48 -1.13
N PRO A 180 -7.88 -7.10 -1.74
CA PRO A 180 -7.75 -8.44 -2.33
C PRO A 180 -6.70 -8.50 -3.44
N SER A 181 -5.94 -9.60 -3.48
CA SER A 181 -4.86 -9.87 -4.44
C SER A 181 -4.97 -11.22 -5.16
N PHE A 182 -6.11 -11.92 -5.01
CA PHE A 182 -6.34 -13.22 -5.61
C PHE A 182 -6.09 -13.21 -7.13
N ALA A 183 -5.25 -14.13 -7.60
CA ALA A 183 -4.82 -14.26 -9.00
C ALA A 183 -4.05 -13.05 -9.58
N LEU A 184 -3.64 -12.09 -8.75
CA LEU A 184 -2.79 -10.95 -9.11
C LEU A 184 -1.35 -11.10 -8.60
N GLY A 185 -0.99 -12.32 -8.20
CA GLY A 185 0.27 -12.70 -7.59
C GLY A 185 0.08 -13.98 -6.78
N ASP A 186 0.98 -14.21 -5.83
CA ASP A 186 1.00 -15.43 -5.00
C ASP A 186 0.15 -15.31 -3.72
N TYR A 187 -0.52 -14.17 -3.52
CA TYR A 187 -1.14 -13.79 -2.25
C TYR A 187 -2.66 -13.63 -2.35
N GLU A 188 -3.32 -13.65 -1.19
CA GLU A 188 -4.77 -13.43 -1.09
C GLU A 188 -5.11 -11.95 -0.87
N TRP A 189 -4.27 -11.25 -0.11
CA TRP A 189 -4.46 -9.84 0.25
C TRP A 189 -3.13 -9.09 0.20
N MET A 190 -3.23 -7.80 -0.08
CA MET A 190 -2.20 -6.81 0.20
C MET A 190 -2.65 -5.91 1.34
N LEU A 191 -1.77 -5.69 2.32
CA LEU A 191 -1.99 -4.79 3.43
C LEU A 191 -0.96 -3.66 3.39
N ALA A 192 -1.44 -2.42 3.52
CA ALA A 192 -0.61 -1.25 3.76
C ALA A 192 -1.16 -0.45 4.94
N PHE A 193 -0.33 -0.22 5.95
CA PHE A 193 -0.64 0.63 7.09
C PHE A 193 0.16 1.93 6.99
N GLU A 194 -0.54 3.05 7.00
CA GLU A 194 0.02 4.39 6.87
C GLU A 194 -0.14 5.17 8.17
N ALA A 195 0.90 5.89 8.62
CA ALA A 195 0.84 6.76 9.79
C ALA A 195 1.92 7.83 9.73
N ASP A 196 1.76 8.91 10.50
CA ASP A 196 2.78 9.96 10.62
C ASP A 196 3.92 9.60 11.58
N ASP A 197 3.70 8.57 12.40
CA ASP A 197 4.68 8.05 13.34
C ASP A 197 4.81 6.53 13.14
N LEU A 198 6.00 6.09 12.71
CA LEU A 198 6.30 4.69 12.47
C LEU A 198 6.10 3.82 13.73
N SER A 199 6.33 4.36 14.93
CA SER A 199 6.14 3.63 16.19
C SER A 199 4.69 3.20 16.39
N ARG A 200 3.73 3.97 15.87
CA ARG A 200 2.30 3.66 15.93
C ARG A 200 1.94 2.45 15.09
N ILE A 201 2.57 2.30 13.92
CA ILE A 201 2.43 1.11 13.07
C ILE A 201 3.01 -0.12 13.80
N VAL A 202 4.19 0.01 14.39
CA VAL A 202 4.84 -1.08 15.16
C VAL A 202 3.96 -1.52 16.33
N ASP A 203 3.45 -0.56 17.10
CA ASP A 203 2.58 -0.83 18.25
C ASP A 203 1.26 -1.47 17.83
N LEU A 204 0.62 -1.00 16.76
CA LEU A 204 -0.60 -1.61 16.22
C LEU A 204 -0.33 -3.07 15.82
N MET A 205 0.72 -3.31 15.04
CA MET A 205 1.07 -4.65 14.56
C MET A 205 1.35 -5.62 15.71
N ARG A 206 2.01 -5.14 16.78
CA ARG A 206 2.21 -5.90 18.02
C ARG A 206 0.90 -6.14 18.74
N HIS A 207 0.04 -5.14 18.88
CA HIS A 207 -1.24 -5.24 19.58
C HIS A 207 -2.17 -6.26 18.91
N LEU A 208 -2.27 -6.24 17.57
CA LEU A 208 -3.08 -7.18 16.80
C LEU A 208 -2.65 -8.65 16.92
N ARG A 209 -1.48 -8.94 17.50
CA ARG A 209 -1.07 -10.33 17.84
C ARG A 209 -1.98 -10.97 18.88
N GLY A 210 -2.70 -10.19 19.69
CA GLY A 210 -3.66 -10.71 20.67
C GLY A 210 -4.98 -11.20 20.07
N SER A 211 -5.24 -10.97 18.77
CA SER A 211 -6.51 -11.34 18.13
C SER A 211 -6.61 -12.84 17.85
N GLU A 212 -7.80 -13.43 18.03
CA GLU A 212 -8.06 -14.82 17.66
C GLU A 212 -7.84 -15.12 16.17
N THR A 213 -7.98 -14.10 15.31
CA THR A 213 -7.68 -14.19 13.86
C THR A 213 -6.26 -14.64 13.55
N ARG A 214 -5.32 -14.53 14.52
CA ARG A 214 -3.94 -15.02 14.39
C ARG A 214 -3.82 -16.52 14.23
N ARG A 215 -4.84 -17.29 14.63
CA ARG A 215 -4.90 -18.75 14.38
C ARG A 215 -5.13 -19.09 12.89
N HIS A 216 -5.56 -18.11 12.11
CA HIS A 216 -5.98 -18.29 10.72
C HIS A 216 -5.05 -17.56 9.74
N VAL A 217 -3.73 -17.71 9.91
CA VAL A 217 -2.70 -17.06 9.08
C VAL A 217 -1.68 -18.09 8.62
N ARG A 218 -1.35 -18.07 7.31
CA ARG A 218 -0.29 -18.91 6.73
C ARG A 218 0.97 -18.10 6.42
N GLU A 219 0.79 -16.92 5.82
CA GLU A 219 1.91 -16.11 5.34
C GLU A 219 1.58 -14.63 5.48
N GLU A 220 2.57 -13.84 5.89
CA GLU A 220 2.45 -12.38 6.06
C GLU A 220 3.77 -11.65 5.72
N VAL A 221 4.61 -12.22 4.86
CA VAL A 221 5.94 -11.71 4.50
C VAL A 221 6.11 -11.73 2.98
N PRO A 222 6.99 -10.89 2.39
CA PRO A 222 7.90 -9.92 3.02
C PRO A 222 7.21 -8.63 3.51
N PHE A 223 7.87 -7.91 4.42
CA PHE A 223 7.52 -6.53 4.79
C PHE A 223 8.42 -5.54 4.06
N TYR A 224 7.81 -4.49 3.51
CA TYR A 224 8.49 -3.29 3.04
C TYR A 224 7.95 -2.10 3.83
N THR A 225 8.80 -1.57 4.70
CA THR A 225 8.48 -0.42 5.56
C THR A 225 9.38 0.73 5.14
N GLY A 226 8.87 1.95 5.13
CA GLY A 226 9.64 3.10 4.68
C GLY A 226 9.00 4.44 4.97
N ALA A 227 9.83 5.49 4.92
CA ALA A 227 9.38 6.87 4.99
C ALA A 227 8.99 7.35 3.59
N ARG A 228 7.89 8.09 3.48
CA ARG A 228 7.51 8.79 2.27
C ARG A 228 8.55 9.87 1.97
N VAL A 229 8.93 10.01 0.71
CA VAL A 229 9.99 10.91 0.27
C VAL A 229 9.66 11.47 -1.11
N ASP A 230 10.06 12.71 -1.36
CA ASP A 230 10.01 13.28 -2.70
C ASP A 230 11.15 12.70 -3.54
N ILE A 231 10.96 12.59 -4.86
CA ILE A 231 11.92 11.89 -5.70
C ILE A 231 13.29 12.58 -5.73
N ALA A 232 13.32 13.92 -5.75
CA ALA A 232 14.57 14.68 -5.66
C ALA A 232 15.35 14.38 -4.36
N ASP A 233 14.66 14.39 -3.21
CA ASP A 233 15.27 14.09 -1.91
C ASP A 233 15.78 12.65 -1.84
N LEU A 234 15.08 11.69 -2.46
CA LEU A 234 15.54 10.31 -2.54
C LEU A 234 16.81 10.21 -3.37
N LEU A 235 16.83 10.80 -4.58
CA LEU A 235 17.99 10.76 -5.45
C LEU A 235 19.20 11.41 -4.79
N ASP A 236 19.05 12.45 -3.99
CA ASP A 236 20.16 13.07 -3.24
C ASP A 236 20.75 12.17 -2.14
N ARG A 237 19.97 11.20 -1.62
CA ARG A 237 20.40 10.28 -0.53
C ARG A 237 21.05 9.00 -1.04
N LEU A 238 20.63 8.51 -2.20
CA LEU A 238 21.10 7.24 -2.75
C LEU A 238 22.60 7.29 -3.08
N PRO A 239 23.34 6.17 -2.94
CA PRO A 239 24.78 6.14 -3.17
C PRO A 239 25.15 6.44 -4.64
#